data_AF-A0A1G5S2G6-F1
#
_entry.id   AF-A0A1G5S2G6-F1
#
_cell.length_a   1.000
_cell.length_b   1.000
_cell.length_c   1.000
_cell.angle_alpha   90.00
_cell.angle_beta   90.00
_cell.angle_gamma   90.00
#
_symmetry.space_group_name_H-M   'P 1'
#
loop_
_entity.id
_entity.type
_entity.pdbx_description
1 polymer ?
#
loop_
_entity_poly.entity_id
_entity_poly.type
_entity_poly.pdbx_seq_one_letter_code
_entity_poly.pdbx_strand_id
1 'polypeptide(L)' 'MYLDFLVKIPEAAGKITYRKRDDSCYVYYEYDRIYDPTRKFTNVKRAMIGKQSKADH' A
#
# COMPACT_ATOMS: atom_id res chain seq x y z
N MET A 1 4.58 -18.05 1.56
CA MET A 1 4.80 -18.42 0.14
C MET A 1 4.65 -17.14 -0.67
N TYR A 2 5.74 -16.61 -1.23
CA TYR A 2 5.67 -15.48 -2.16
C TYR A 2 5.57 -16.07 -3.56
N LEU A 3 4.57 -15.66 -4.32
CA LEU A 3 4.44 -16.07 -5.71
C LEU A 3 5.40 -15.19 -6.52
N ASP A 4 6.32 -15.81 -7.26
CA ASP A 4 7.38 -15.10 -8.01
C ASP A 4 6.87 -14.72 -9.40
N PHE A 5 5.95 -13.75 -9.42
CA PHE A 5 5.36 -13.24 -10.64
C PHE A 5 5.04 -11.75 -10.50
N LEU A 6 5.08 -11.04 -11.63
CA LEU A 6 4.74 -9.63 -11.68
C LEU A 6 3.24 -9.44 -11.91
N VAL A 7 2.64 -8.57 -11.11
CA VAL A 7 1.25 -8.15 -11.25
C VAL A 7 1.22 -6.65 -11.42
N LYS A 8 0.33 -6.15 -12.27
CA LYS A 8 0.12 -4.71 -12.42
C LYS A 8 -0.37 -4.11 -11.10
N ILE A 9 0.22 -2.98 -10.71
CA ILE A 9 -0.27 -2.21 -9.56
C ILE A 9 -1.69 -1.73 -9.91
N PRO A 10 -2.69 -1.95 -9.04
CA PRO A 10 -4.04 -1.52 -9.32
C PRO A 10 -4.13 0.00 -9.40
N GLU A 11 -4.79 0.50 -10.44
CA GLU A 11 -5.05 1.94 -10.64
C GLU A 11 -6.19 2.40 -9.73
N ALA A 12 -5.85 2.68 -8.47
CA ALA A 12 -6.79 3.20 -7.48
C ALA A 12 -6.30 4.54 -6.95
N ALA A 13 -6.73 5.63 -7.60
CA ALA A 13 -6.35 6.99 -7.25
C ALA A 13 -6.63 7.28 -5.76
N GLY A 14 -5.60 7.76 -5.06
CA GLY A 14 -5.69 8.09 -3.63
C GLY A 14 -5.71 6.90 -2.65
N LYS A 15 -5.75 5.65 -3.15
CA LYS A 15 -5.71 4.43 -2.31
C LYS A 15 -4.36 3.72 -2.31
N ILE A 16 -3.47 4.02 -3.26
CA ILE A 16 -2.13 3.45 -3.33
C ILE A 16 -1.14 4.36 -2.61
N THR A 17 -0.34 3.77 -1.72
CA THR A 17 0.76 4.46 -1.04
C THR A 17 2.05 3.67 -1.23
N TYR A 18 3.13 4.38 -1.54
CA TYR A 18 4.46 3.81 -1.69
C TYR A 18 5.27 4.09 -0.43
N ARG A 19 5.91 3.06 0.11
CA ARG A 19 6.82 3.20 1.25
C ARG A 19 8.18 2.63 0.88
N LYS A 20 9.17 3.51 0.78
CA LYS A 20 10.57 3.11 0.61
C LYS A 20 11.11 2.60 1.95
N ARG A 21 11.74 1.43 1.91
CA ARG A 21 12.54 0.89 3.00
C ARG A 21 13.82 0.34 2.38
N ASP A 22 14.94 0.94 2.75
CA ASP A 22 16.25 0.68 2.18
C ASP A 22 16.22 0.86 0.65
N ASP A 23 16.63 -0.16 -0.10
CA ASP A 23 16.66 -0.20 -1.56
C ASP A 23 15.35 -0.71 -2.20
N SER A 24 14.32 -0.98 -1.38
CA SER A 24 13.06 -1.55 -1.85
C SER A 24 11.89 -0.62 -1.61
N CYS A 25 11.06 -0.42 -2.62
CA CYS A 25 9.79 0.27 -2.49
C CYS A 25 8.66 -0.75 -2.31
N TYR A 26 7.81 -0.54 -1.31
CA TYR A 26 6.68 -1.40 -1.01
C TYR A 26 5.38 -0.68 -1.29
N VAL A 27 4.44 -1.40 -1.91
CA VAL A 27 3.14 -0.89 -2.32
C VAL A 27 2.11 -1.28 -1.27
N TYR A 28 1.41 -0.27 -0.75
CA TYR A 28 0.33 -0.41 0.21
C TYR A 28 -0.98 0.00 -0.43
N TYR A 29 -2.00 -0.81 -0.21
CA TYR A 29 -3.38 -0.50 -0.59
C TYR A 29 -4.18 -0.09 0.65
N GLU A 30 -4.85 1.04 0.54
CA GLU A 30 -5.79 1.54 1.52
C GLU A 30 -7.18 0.97 1.25
N TYR A 31 -7.68 0.17 2.19
CA TYR A 31 -8.96 -0.52 2.03
C TYR A 31 -10.08 0.08 2.88
N ASP A 32 -9.76 0.82 3.95
CA ASP A 32 -10.76 1.32 4.88
C ASP A 32 -10.28 2.57 5.64
N ARG A 33 -11.23 3.41 6.04
CA ARG A 33 -11.02 4.61 6.87
C ARG A 33 -12.06 4.61 7.97
N ILE A 34 -11.62 4.37 9.21
CA ILE A 34 -12.50 4.32 10.37
C ILE A 34 -12.26 5.57 11.21
N TYR A 35 -13.30 6.37 11.39
CA TYR A 35 -13.27 7.50 12.31
C TYR A 35 -13.33 7.01 13.76
N ASP A 36 -12.35 7.40 14.57
CA ASP A 36 -12.36 7.16 16.02
C ASP A 36 -12.91 8.42 16.72
N PRO A 37 -14.15 8.39 17.25
CA PRO A 37 -14.76 9.55 17.88
C PRO A 37 -14.11 9.92 19.22
N THR A 38 -13.48 8.96 19.91
CA THR A 38 -12.81 9.20 21.18
C THR A 38 -11.52 9.98 20.96
N ARG A 39 -10.73 9.54 19.98
CA ARG A 39 -9.44 10.17 19.67
C ARG A 39 -9.58 11.33 18.68
N LYS A 40 -10.76 11.52 18.09
CA LYS A 40 -11.11 12.57 17.12
C LYS A 40 -10.21 12.56 15.89
N PHE A 41 -9.76 11.38 15.45
CA PHE A 41 -8.99 11.25 14.21
C PHE A 41 -9.40 10.02 13.40
N THR A 42 -9.15 10.08 12.10
CA THR A 42 -9.47 9.00 11.17
C THR A 42 -8.30 8.03 11.08
N ASN A 43 -8.54 6.78 11.46
CA ASN A 43 -7.60 5.69 11.28
C ASN A 43 -7.72 5.15 9.86
N VAL A 44 -6.62 5.25 9.12
CA VAL A 44 -6.52 4.74 7.77
C VAL A 44 -5.93 3.35 7.79
N LYS A 45 -6.69 2.35 7.35
CA LYS A 45 -6.23 0.96 7.29
C LYS A 45 -5.61 0.66 5.94
N ARG A 46 -4.38 0.14 5.98
CA ARG A 46 -3.58 -0.19 4.79
C ARG A 46 -3.02 -1.60 4.90
N ALA A 47 -2.99 -2.30 3.78
CA ALA A 47 -2.36 -3.61 3.65
C ALA A 47 -1.21 -3.53 2.64
N MET A 48 -0.10 -4.22 2.92
CA MET A 48 0.98 -4.37 1.96
C MET A 48 0.54 -5.37 0.89
N ILE A 49 0.44 -4.92 -0.36
CA ILE A 49 0.02 -5.77 -1.49
C ILE A 49 1.21 -6.32 -2.28
N GLY A 50 2.40 -5.73 -2.11
CA GLY A 50 3.60 -6.23 -2.78
C GLY A 50 4.80 -5.32 -2.63
N LYS A 51 5.90 -5.77 -3.23
CA LYS A 51 7.11 -4.99 -3.47
C LYS A 51 7.08 -4.49 -4.91
N GLN A 52 7.41 -3.22 -5.13
CA GLN A 52 7.51 -2.64 -6.46
C GLN A 52 8.61 -3.34 -7.26
N SER A 53 8.33 -3.63 -8.52
CA SER A 53 9.34 -4.21 -9.42
C SER A 53 10.42 -3.17 -9.72
N LYS A 54 11.63 -3.63 -10.03
CA LYS A 54 12.71 -2.75 -10.49
C LYS A 54 12.40 -2.09 -11.84
N ALA A 55 11.53 -2.71 -12.64
CA ALA A 55 11.10 -2.19 -13.93
C ALA A 55 10.10 -1.02 -13.81
N ASP A 56 9.48 -0.84 -12.65
CA ASP A 56 8.51 0.22 -12.37
C ASP A 56 9.16 1.43 -11.67
N HIS A 57 10.50 1.50 -11.61
CA HIS A 57 11.25 2.61 -11.01
C HIS A 57 11.40 3.78 -11.99
#